data_AF-A2GRZ8-F1
#
_entry.id   AF-A2GRZ8-F1
#
_cell.length_a   1.000
_cell.length_b   1.000
_cell.length_c   1.000
_cell.angle_alpha   90.00
_cell.angle_beta   90.00
_cell.angle_gamma   90.00
#
_symmetry.space_group_name_H-M   'P 1'
#
loop_
_entity.id
_entity.type
_entity.pdbx_description
1 polymer ?
#
loop_
_entity_poly.entity_id
_entity_poly.type
_entity_poly.pdbx_seq_one_letter_code
_entity_poly.pdbx_strand_id
1 'polypeptide(L)'
;MVQISKLCNELKRAHVITECGTLRININDRIINTKKSSAICFSELIKEKYYIDKSITSLNTHLDITCQDSIDILSNFIETGKLEFEADEAHYHDIFEIGKYFGNQILIQIYAKHVKSDKSLTNENIFKKYEISAYENDSTTMNECIKYISSHFYSLKDDDIITNFVKNGFEFCEKILKSKELKIENEDKLCLLLLDTCRRDSTLFDLFSYVNLQFCSSEVYDYIYNFSVENSYESSLLTIYNETLKHYHSKSRNKFEISNQTITSFEKHLIRNQFQISNHSFSFVDPKIVEKVSKEIKMEMTASSLYGGNLSNINSYSDNANFYTNNEPNSWVKADLKGYKLKPKSYILRSSYGFSSNLLRRWKLEGTKEDGTSIVLDNKYYEFQPREIKEFPLQTNDYFVAFKITQTGKNSSDQDYFRITVFDFKGKLIKF
;
A
#
# COMPACT_ATOMS: atom_id res chain seq x y z
N MET A 1 -38.74 -12.28 3.22
CA MET A 1 -39.43 -11.18 3.91
C MET A 1 -39.40 -11.45 5.40
N VAL A 2 -38.54 -10.74 6.14
CA VAL A 2 -38.40 -10.89 7.60
C VAL A 2 -39.28 -9.82 8.26
N GLN A 3 -40.23 -10.23 9.10
CA GLN A 3 -41.12 -9.31 9.83
C GLN A 3 -40.87 -9.46 11.32
N ILE A 4 -40.36 -8.41 11.98
CA ILE A 4 -40.06 -8.43 13.41
C ILE A 4 -40.77 -7.27 14.10
N SER A 5 -41.71 -7.60 14.99
CA SER A 5 -42.30 -6.67 15.95
C SER A 5 -41.72 -6.95 17.34
N LYS A 6 -40.62 -6.29 17.72
CA LYS A 6 -40.08 -6.37 19.09
C LYS A 6 -40.09 -5.00 19.77
N LEU A 7 -40.86 -4.92 20.85
CA LEU A 7 -41.10 -3.74 21.66
C LEU A 7 -40.00 -3.63 22.75
N CYS A 8 -38.95 -2.84 22.56
CA CYS A 8 -37.87 -2.69 23.56
C CYS A 8 -37.33 -1.26 23.61
N ASN A 9 -37.29 -0.66 24.81
CA ASN A 9 -36.62 0.59 25.24
C ASN A 9 -36.85 1.91 24.47
N GLU A 10 -37.11 1.84 23.17
CA GLU A 10 -37.33 2.98 22.27
C GLU A 10 -38.53 3.85 22.70
N LEU A 11 -39.60 3.23 23.19
CA LEU A 11 -40.76 3.96 23.75
C LEU A 11 -40.44 4.70 25.05
N LYS A 12 -39.41 4.29 25.81
CA LYS A 12 -38.97 5.03 27.02
C LYS A 12 -38.27 6.34 26.63
N ARG A 13 -37.65 6.41 25.44
CA ARG A 13 -37.00 7.64 24.93
C ARG A 13 -38.01 8.74 24.64
N ALA A 14 -39.26 8.40 24.34
CA ALA A 14 -40.34 9.36 24.08
C ALA A 14 -40.66 10.26 25.29
N HIS A 15 -40.38 9.82 26.51
CA HIS A 15 -40.70 10.57 27.73
C HIS A 15 -39.88 11.86 27.90
N VAL A 16 -38.82 12.02 27.10
CA VAL A 16 -37.92 13.18 27.10
C VAL A 16 -38.48 14.36 26.32
N ILE A 17 -39.52 14.13 25.51
CA ILE A 17 -39.98 15.09 24.52
C ILE A 17 -40.88 16.12 25.18
N THR A 18 -40.41 17.38 25.19
CA THR A 18 -41.18 18.54 25.64
C THR A 18 -41.81 19.32 24.49
N GLU A 19 -41.37 19.10 23.25
CA GLU A 19 -41.82 19.84 22.06
C GLU A 19 -42.15 18.90 20.89
N CYS A 20 -43.29 19.13 20.25
CA CYS A 20 -43.66 18.47 19.01
C CYS A 20 -43.13 19.27 17.80
N GLY A 21 -42.29 18.66 16.98
CA GLY A 21 -41.74 19.27 15.78
C GLY A 21 -41.26 18.24 14.77
N THR A 22 -40.82 18.72 13.61
CA THR A 22 -40.20 17.89 12.57
C THR A 22 -38.68 17.88 12.75
N LEU A 23 -38.06 16.77 12.36
CA LEU A 23 -36.62 16.61 12.26
C LEU A 23 -36.28 16.12 10.86
N ARG A 24 -35.28 16.76 10.25
CA ARG A 24 -34.73 16.37 8.95
C ARG A 24 -33.46 15.55 9.14
N ILE A 25 -33.47 14.27 8.78
CA ILE A 25 -32.28 13.42 8.80
C ILE A 25 -31.78 13.32 7.35
N ASN A 26 -30.58 13.80 7.09
CA ASN A 26 -29.91 13.70 5.80
C ASN A 26 -28.82 12.62 5.88
N ILE A 27 -28.95 11.60 5.05
CA ILE A 27 -27.97 10.50 4.91
C ILE A 27 -27.61 10.45 3.43
N ASN A 28 -26.34 10.66 3.09
CA ASN A 28 -25.84 10.60 1.70
C ASN A 28 -26.69 11.44 0.73
N ASP A 29 -27.02 12.66 1.12
CA ASP A 29 -27.85 13.63 0.37
C ASP A 29 -29.33 13.22 0.19
N ARG A 30 -29.76 12.08 0.74
CA ARG A 30 -31.18 11.69 0.81
C ARG A 30 -31.78 12.16 2.13
N ILE A 31 -32.93 12.81 2.03
CA ILE A 31 -33.59 13.47 3.17
C ILE A 31 -34.77 12.63 3.65
N ILE A 32 -34.73 12.22 4.92
CA ILE A 32 -35.86 11.67 5.67
C ILE A 32 -36.45 12.79 6.53
N ASN A 33 -37.71 13.15 6.26
CA ASN A 33 -38.45 14.08 7.12
C ASN A 33 -39.34 13.29 8.05
N THR A 34 -39.10 13.37 9.36
CA THR A 34 -39.89 12.64 10.35
C THR A 34 -40.25 13.52 11.55
N LYS A 35 -41.10 13.03 12.44
CA LYS A 35 -41.39 13.70 13.71
C LYS A 35 -40.17 13.57 14.63
N LYS A 36 -39.83 14.63 15.37
CA LYS A 36 -38.78 14.59 16.41
C LYS A 36 -39.00 13.41 17.36
N SER A 37 -40.26 13.12 17.69
CA SER A 37 -40.60 11.98 18.54
C SER A 37 -40.19 10.64 17.95
N SER A 38 -40.49 10.41 16.67
CA SER A 38 -40.13 9.18 15.99
C SER A 38 -38.61 9.06 15.84
N ALA A 39 -37.92 10.16 15.53
CA ALA A 39 -36.46 10.18 15.43
C ALA A 39 -35.76 9.88 16.77
N ILE A 40 -36.25 10.45 17.87
CA ILE A 40 -35.73 10.20 19.23
C ILE A 40 -36.00 8.76 19.68
N CYS A 41 -37.19 8.23 19.35
CA CYS A 41 -37.51 6.80 19.54
C CYS A 41 -36.76 5.88 18.58
N PHE A 42 -36.12 6.40 17.55
CA PHE A 42 -35.34 5.58 16.63
C PHE A 42 -33.87 5.54 17.04
N SER A 43 -33.33 6.63 17.59
CA SER A 43 -31.88 6.81 17.73
C SER A 43 -31.47 7.34 19.11
N GLU A 44 -30.54 6.62 19.75
CA GLU A 44 -29.88 7.09 20.97
C GLU A 44 -29.09 8.36 20.69
N LEU A 45 -28.36 8.41 19.56
CA LEU A 45 -27.59 9.57 19.14
C LEU A 45 -28.48 10.82 19.00
N ILE A 46 -29.64 10.70 18.36
CA ILE A 46 -30.57 11.83 18.20
C ILE A 46 -31.11 12.27 19.56
N LYS A 47 -31.42 11.32 20.45
CA LYS A 47 -31.84 11.62 21.83
C LYS A 47 -30.76 12.42 22.57
N GLU A 48 -29.50 11.98 22.52
CA GLU A 48 -28.37 12.66 23.16
C GLU A 48 -28.17 14.08 22.60
N LYS A 49 -28.22 14.24 21.27
CA LYS A 49 -28.14 15.57 20.64
C LYS A 49 -29.30 16.47 21.03
N TYR A 50 -30.52 15.93 21.11
CA TYR A 50 -31.70 16.67 21.55
C TYR A 50 -31.60 17.13 23.02
N TYR A 51 -30.97 16.34 23.89
CA TYR A 51 -30.71 16.73 25.28
C TYR A 51 -29.80 17.96 25.38
N ILE A 52 -28.81 18.07 24.48
CA ILE A 52 -27.88 19.20 24.42
C ILE A 52 -28.58 20.41 23.78
N ASP A 53 -29.28 20.20 22.67
CA ASP A 53 -29.99 21.25 21.93
C ASP A 53 -31.40 20.80 21.54
N LYS A 54 -32.40 21.30 22.29
CA LYS A 54 -33.82 21.02 22.03
C LYS A 54 -34.31 21.60 20.70
N SER A 55 -33.64 22.64 20.20
CA SER A 55 -34.00 23.34 18.97
C SER A 55 -33.56 22.60 17.71
N ILE A 56 -32.82 21.49 17.83
CA ILE A 56 -32.33 20.71 16.69
C ILE A 56 -33.44 20.43 15.66
N THR A 57 -33.21 20.83 14.42
CA THR A 57 -34.16 20.67 13.30
C THR A 57 -33.62 19.76 12.20
N SER A 58 -32.30 19.54 12.17
CA SER A 58 -31.69 18.66 11.19
C SER A 58 -30.46 17.93 11.74
N LEU A 59 -30.17 16.78 11.13
CA LEU A 59 -28.97 15.98 11.35
C LEU A 59 -28.45 15.54 9.99
N ASN A 60 -27.18 15.80 9.71
CA ASN A 60 -26.52 15.36 8.48
C ASN A 60 -25.46 14.31 8.82
N THR A 61 -25.41 13.25 8.03
CA THR A 61 -24.38 12.21 8.12
C THR A 61 -24.08 11.61 6.76
N HIS A 62 -22.89 11.05 6.62
CA HIS A 62 -22.49 10.26 5.48
C HIS A 62 -22.17 8.84 5.97
N LEU A 63 -22.82 7.84 5.40
CA LEU A 63 -22.69 6.44 5.77
C LEU A 63 -22.31 5.61 4.55
N ASP A 64 -21.53 4.55 4.76
CA ASP A 64 -21.18 3.62 3.70
C ASP A 64 -22.35 2.66 3.45
N ILE A 65 -23.26 3.06 2.56
CA ILE A 65 -24.50 2.36 2.22
C ILE A 65 -24.38 1.89 0.77
N THR A 66 -24.67 0.62 0.54
CA THR A 66 -24.52 -0.05 -0.75
C THR A 66 -25.81 -0.11 -1.55
N CYS A 67 -26.95 -0.35 -0.89
CA CYS A 67 -28.25 -0.46 -1.52
C CYS A 67 -28.94 0.91 -1.63
N GLN A 68 -29.51 1.18 -2.80
CA GLN A 68 -30.14 2.47 -3.10
C GLN A 68 -31.40 2.71 -2.26
N ASP A 69 -32.14 1.64 -1.93
CA ASP A 69 -33.42 1.64 -1.21
C ASP A 69 -33.28 1.50 0.31
N SER A 70 -32.09 1.24 0.84
CA SER A 70 -31.83 1.15 2.29
C SER A 70 -32.34 2.37 3.09
N ILE A 71 -32.25 3.57 2.50
CA ILE A 71 -32.74 4.82 3.11
C ILE A 71 -34.28 4.88 3.07
N ASP A 72 -34.91 4.36 2.03
CA ASP A 72 -36.38 4.29 1.93
C ASP A 72 -36.94 3.26 2.93
N ILE A 73 -36.28 2.10 3.07
CA ILE A 73 -36.56 1.09 4.07
C ILE A 73 -36.47 1.70 5.48
N LEU A 74 -35.41 2.47 5.75
CA LEU A 74 -35.24 3.17 7.02
C LEU A 74 -36.35 4.21 7.25
N SER A 75 -36.69 5.02 6.25
CA SER A 75 -37.76 6.01 6.35
C SER A 75 -39.09 5.34 6.72
N ASN A 76 -39.44 4.25 6.03
CA ASN A 76 -40.64 3.47 6.31
C ASN A 76 -40.60 2.87 7.73
N PHE A 77 -39.45 2.37 8.18
CA PHE A 77 -39.29 1.85 9.55
C PHE A 77 -39.50 2.93 10.62
N ILE A 78 -38.96 4.13 10.43
CA ILE A 78 -39.14 5.24 11.38
C ILE A 78 -40.61 5.68 11.47
N GLU A 79 -41.33 5.66 10.35
CA GLU A 79 -42.74 6.08 10.29
C GLU A 79 -43.71 5.01 10.80
N THR A 80 -43.52 3.76 10.39
CA THR A 80 -44.48 2.68 10.61
C THR A 80 -44.08 1.71 11.71
N GLY A 81 -42.81 1.71 12.12
CA GLY A 81 -42.23 0.73 13.03
C GLY A 81 -42.04 -0.66 12.40
N LYS A 82 -42.29 -0.83 11.09
CA LYS A 82 -42.10 -2.10 10.37
C LYS A 82 -40.84 -2.03 9.53
N LEU A 83 -39.94 -3.00 9.73
CA LEU A 83 -38.72 -3.13 8.95
C LEU A 83 -38.92 -4.30 7.97
N GLU A 84 -38.92 -3.99 6.68
CA GLU A 84 -39.11 -4.96 5.60
C GLU A 84 -38.06 -4.68 4.51
N PHE A 85 -37.25 -5.67 4.19
CA PHE A 85 -36.18 -5.59 3.20
C PHE A 85 -35.88 -6.97 2.60
N GLU A 86 -35.15 -6.98 1.48
CA GLU A 86 -34.66 -8.21 0.86
C GLU A 86 -33.60 -8.88 1.74
N ALA A 87 -33.71 -10.19 1.95
CA ALA A 87 -32.84 -10.92 2.88
C ALA A 87 -31.50 -11.28 2.23
N ASP A 88 -30.77 -10.27 1.75
CA ASP A 88 -29.43 -10.38 1.19
C ASP A 88 -28.38 -9.66 2.06
N GLU A 89 -27.12 -9.99 1.82
CA GLU A 89 -25.98 -9.50 2.60
C GLU A 89 -25.82 -7.98 2.54
N ALA A 90 -26.14 -7.35 1.42
CA ALA A 90 -25.94 -5.91 1.23
C ALA A 90 -26.91 -5.11 2.09
N HIS A 91 -28.20 -5.49 2.10
CA HIS A 91 -29.18 -4.87 2.98
C HIS A 91 -28.87 -5.13 4.46
N TYR A 92 -28.45 -6.34 4.81
CA TYR A 92 -28.06 -6.68 6.17
C TYR A 92 -26.89 -5.79 6.66
N HIS A 93 -25.90 -5.56 5.81
CA HIS A 93 -24.78 -4.66 6.08
C HIS A 93 -25.23 -3.20 6.25
N ASP A 94 -26.01 -2.67 5.31
CA ASP A 94 -26.50 -1.29 5.37
C ASP A 94 -27.33 -1.01 6.63
N ILE A 95 -28.24 -1.93 6.97
CA ILE A 95 -29.07 -1.85 8.19
C ILE A 95 -28.19 -1.85 9.45
N PHE A 96 -27.10 -2.62 9.45
CA PHE A 96 -26.16 -2.65 10.55
C PHE A 96 -25.36 -1.35 10.69
N GLU A 97 -24.84 -0.80 9.60
CA GLU A 97 -24.09 0.47 9.61
C GLU A 97 -24.97 1.64 10.06
N ILE A 98 -26.22 1.71 9.57
CA ILE A 98 -27.23 2.65 10.06
C ILE A 98 -27.47 2.42 11.55
N GLY A 99 -27.70 1.17 11.95
CA GLY A 99 -27.93 0.79 13.35
C GLY A 99 -26.81 1.28 14.27
N LYS A 100 -25.55 1.02 13.90
CA LYS A 100 -24.36 1.46 14.63
C LYS A 100 -24.29 2.97 14.78
N TYR A 101 -24.41 3.71 13.67
CA TYR A 101 -24.31 5.17 13.71
C TYR A 101 -25.39 5.80 14.59
N PHE A 102 -26.63 5.35 14.45
CA PHE A 102 -27.75 5.91 15.19
C PHE A 102 -27.91 5.34 16.61
N GLY A 103 -27.12 4.33 16.99
CA GLY A 103 -27.26 3.63 18.27
C GLY A 103 -28.60 2.87 18.38
N ASN A 104 -29.12 2.38 17.26
CA ASN A 104 -30.36 1.60 17.22
C ASN A 104 -30.05 0.12 17.45
N GLN A 105 -30.34 -0.36 18.66
CA GLN A 105 -30.07 -1.74 19.07
C GLN A 105 -30.88 -2.78 18.31
N ILE A 106 -32.07 -2.43 17.83
CA ILE A 106 -32.93 -3.36 17.08
C ILE A 106 -32.26 -3.72 15.75
N LEU A 107 -31.82 -2.70 15.00
CA LEU A 107 -31.15 -2.89 13.71
C LEU A 107 -29.85 -3.69 13.87
N ILE A 108 -29.07 -3.36 14.90
CA ILE A 108 -27.82 -4.06 15.20
C ILE A 108 -28.06 -5.55 15.52
N GLN A 109 -29.07 -5.86 16.34
CA GLN A 109 -29.39 -7.23 16.71
C GLN A 109 -29.93 -8.07 15.54
N ILE A 110 -30.54 -7.44 14.53
CA ILE A 110 -31.02 -8.15 13.33
C ILE A 110 -29.83 -8.70 12.55
N TYR A 111 -28.82 -7.86 12.30
CA TYR A 111 -27.58 -8.28 11.66
C TYR A 111 -26.81 -9.30 12.50
N ALA A 112 -26.68 -9.04 13.82
CA ALA A 112 -25.97 -9.95 14.72
C ALA A 112 -26.57 -11.38 14.71
N LYS A 113 -27.91 -11.49 14.66
CA LYS A 113 -28.58 -12.79 14.54
C LYS A 113 -28.35 -13.47 13.19
N HIS A 114 -28.36 -12.68 12.11
CA HIS A 114 -28.10 -13.19 10.77
C HIS A 114 -26.70 -13.83 10.68
N VAL A 115 -25.67 -13.10 11.10
CA VAL A 115 -24.28 -13.60 11.06
C VAL A 115 -24.04 -14.76 12.03
N LYS A 116 -24.70 -14.78 13.20
CA LYS A 116 -24.63 -15.89 14.16
C LYS A 116 -25.41 -17.13 13.75
N SER A 117 -26.33 -17.02 12.78
CA SER A 117 -27.10 -18.17 12.30
C SER A 117 -26.21 -19.21 11.64
N ASP A 118 -25.17 -18.76 10.94
CA ASP A 118 -24.09 -19.60 10.45
C ASP A 118 -23.12 -19.91 11.60
N LYS A 119 -22.97 -21.20 11.94
CA LYS A 119 -22.03 -21.64 12.99
C LYS A 119 -20.61 -21.81 12.47
N SER A 120 -20.41 -21.94 11.16
CA SER A 120 -19.11 -22.23 10.57
C SER A 120 -18.23 -20.97 10.53
N LEU A 121 -16.92 -21.10 10.74
CA LEU A 121 -15.97 -20.02 10.47
C LEU A 121 -15.39 -20.24 9.08
N THR A 122 -15.58 -19.26 8.19
CA THR A 122 -15.13 -19.29 6.80
C THR A 122 -14.40 -17.98 6.48
N ASN A 123 -13.57 -18.00 5.43
CA ASN A 123 -12.86 -16.81 4.96
C ASN A 123 -13.81 -15.65 4.61
N GLU A 124 -15.06 -15.94 4.23
CA GLU A 124 -16.05 -14.94 3.82
C GLU A 124 -16.81 -14.32 5.01
N ASN A 125 -16.97 -15.06 6.12
CA ASN A 125 -17.78 -14.61 7.26
C ASN A 125 -16.96 -14.17 8.48
N ILE A 126 -15.65 -14.46 8.50
CA ILE A 126 -14.85 -14.34 9.72
C ILE A 126 -14.72 -12.89 10.24
N PHE A 127 -14.50 -11.93 9.34
CA PHE A 127 -14.37 -10.53 9.72
C PHE A 127 -15.70 -9.94 10.20
N LYS A 128 -16.83 -10.36 9.59
CA LYS A 128 -18.18 -9.97 10.03
C LYS A 128 -18.49 -10.51 11.42
N LYS A 129 -18.10 -11.77 11.68
CA LYS A 129 -18.24 -12.40 13.00
C LYS A 129 -17.39 -11.68 14.05
N TYR A 130 -16.15 -11.36 13.71
CA TYR A 130 -15.29 -10.58 14.59
C TYR A 130 -15.92 -9.22 14.93
N GLU A 131 -16.44 -8.49 13.94
CA GLU A 131 -17.05 -7.19 14.13
C GLU A 131 -18.25 -7.24 15.10
N ILE A 132 -19.14 -8.22 14.93
CA ILE A 132 -20.29 -8.38 15.85
C ILE A 132 -19.82 -8.75 17.25
N SER A 133 -18.86 -9.66 17.38
CA SER A 133 -18.34 -10.05 18.69
C SER A 133 -17.62 -8.89 19.37
N ALA A 134 -16.90 -8.05 18.62
CA ALA A 134 -16.29 -6.83 19.14
C ALA A 134 -17.36 -5.84 19.63
N TYR A 135 -18.44 -5.64 18.86
CA TYR A 135 -19.55 -4.79 19.26
C TYR A 135 -20.25 -5.27 20.54
N GLU A 136 -20.45 -6.59 20.67
CA GLU A 136 -21.08 -7.19 21.84
C GLU A 136 -20.13 -7.41 23.03
N ASN A 137 -18.83 -7.11 22.87
CA ASN A 137 -17.77 -7.42 23.83
C ASN A 137 -17.65 -8.92 24.17
N ASP A 138 -17.94 -9.80 23.21
CA ASP A 138 -17.75 -11.25 23.35
C ASP A 138 -16.29 -11.65 23.07
N SER A 139 -15.47 -11.53 24.12
CA SER A 139 -14.05 -11.88 24.07
C SER A 139 -13.77 -13.34 23.64
N THR A 140 -14.69 -14.28 23.87
CA THR A 140 -14.48 -15.69 23.53
C THR A 140 -14.51 -15.85 22.01
N THR A 141 -15.60 -15.38 21.38
CA THR A 141 -15.76 -15.45 19.93
C THR A 141 -14.74 -14.57 19.21
N MET A 142 -14.36 -13.40 19.77
CA MET A 142 -13.28 -12.58 19.22
C MET A 142 -11.95 -13.34 19.15
N ASN A 143 -11.58 -14.06 20.21
CA ASN A 143 -10.34 -14.84 20.24
C ASN A 143 -10.37 -16.02 19.28
N GLU A 144 -11.52 -16.69 19.14
CA GLU A 144 -11.71 -17.74 18.12
C GLU A 144 -11.55 -17.19 16.70
N CYS A 145 -12.11 -16.00 16.44
CA CYS A 145 -11.96 -15.33 15.16
C CYS A 145 -10.51 -14.96 14.86
N ILE A 146 -9.80 -14.35 15.83
CA ILE A 146 -8.37 -14.03 15.70
C ILE A 146 -7.55 -15.29 15.42
N LYS A 147 -7.84 -16.40 16.12
CA LYS A 147 -7.16 -17.68 15.90
C LYS A 147 -7.38 -18.20 14.48
N TYR A 148 -8.61 -18.13 13.99
CA TYR A 148 -8.94 -18.52 12.62
C TYR A 148 -8.24 -17.64 11.59
N ILE A 149 -8.33 -16.31 11.74
CA ILE A 149 -7.67 -15.33 10.85
C ILE A 149 -6.17 -15.59 10.80
N SER A 150 -5.53 -15.80 11.95
CA SER A 150 -4.09 -16.08 12.03
C SER A 150 -3.72 -17.36 11.27
N SER A 151 -4.48 -18.43 11.46
CA SER A 151 -4.19 -19.74 10.85
C SER A 151 -4.51 -19.84 9.36
N HIS A 152 -5.33 -18.94 8.84
CA HIS A 152 -5.74 -18.89 7.43
C HIS A 152 -5.27 -17.60 6.73
N PHE A 153 -4.38 -16.83 7.35
CA PHE A 153 -3.97 -15.50 6.89
C PHE A 153 -3.48 -15.53 5.43
N TYR A 154 -2.68 -16.53 5.06
CA TYR A 154 -2.22 -16.76 3.69
C TYR A 154 -3.32 -16.93 2.63
N SER A 155 -4.53 -17.32 3.02
CA SER A 155 -5.66 -17.61 2.11
C SER A 155 -6.73 -16.52 2.06
N LEU A 156 -6.62 -15.51 2.94
CA LEU A 156 -7.53 -14.37 2.95
C LEU A 156 -7.16 -13.39 1.83
N LYS A 157 -8.14 -12.63 1.33
CA LYS A 157 -7.89 -11.62 0.31
C LYS A 157 -7.19 -10.42 0.93
N ASP A 158 -6.16 -9.92 0.26
CA ASP A 158 -5.37 -8.78 0.75
C ASP A 158 -6.24 -7.55 1.04
N ASP A 159 -7.21 -7.24 0.17
CA ASP A 159 -8.15 -6.11 0.35
C ASP A 159 -9.00 -6.25 1.62
N ASP A 160 -9.45 -7.47 1.95
CA ASP A 160 -10.24 -7.75 3.15
C ASP A 160 -9.38 -7.55 4.40
N ILE A 161 -8.13 -8.03 4.38
CA ILE A 161 -7.19 -7.85 5.49
C ILE A 161 -6.90 -6.37 5.70
N ILE A 162 -6.51 -5.64 4.66
CA ILE A 162 -6.15 -4.21 4.73
C ILE A 162 -7.33 -3.41 5.29
N THR A 163 -8.53 -3.63 4.76
CA THR A 163 -9.74 -2.91 5.20
C THR A 163 -10.05 -3.19 6.66
N ASN A 164 -9.94 -4.44 7.10
CA ASN A 164 -10.20 -4.80 8.49
C ASN A 164 -9.08 -4.38 9.45
N PHE A 165 -7.83 -4.30 9.00
CA PHE A 165 -6.72 -3.81 9.83
C PHE A 165 -6.91 -2.32 10.13
N VAL A 166 -7.21 -1.52 9.10
CA VAL A 166 -7.53 -0.10 9.26
C VAL A 166 -8.76 0.11 10.13
N LYS A 167 -9.83 -0.67 9.90
CA LYS A 167 -11.11 -0.53 10.63
C LYS A 167 -10.99 -0.86 12.12
N ASN A 168 -10.25 -1.91 12.47
CA ASN A 168 -10.18 -2.42 13.86
C ASN A 168 -8.94 -1.92 14.64
N GLY A 169 -7.97 -1.30 13.96
CA GLY A 169 -6.84 -0.62 14.58
C GLY A 169 -5.73 -1.55 15.10
N PHE A 170 -4.76 -0.95 15.81
CA PHE A 170 -3.50 -1.58 16.16
C PHE A 170 -3.63 -2.83 17.04
N GLU A 171 -4.44 -2.79 18.11
CA GLU A 171 -4.57 -3.91 19.05
C GLU A 171 -5.08 -5.20 18.38
N PHE A 172 -6.00 -5.05 17.42
CA PHE A 172 -6.50 -6.19 16.63
C PHE A 172 -5.40 -6.81 15.78
N CYS A 173 -4.68 -5.95 15.04
CA CYS A 173 -3.59 -6.37 14.16
C CYS A 173 -2.47 -7.05 14.96
N GLU A 174 -2.08 -6.44 16.09
CA GLU A 174 -1.07 -6.96 17.00
C GLU A 174 -1.43 -8.38 17.49
N LYS A 175 -2.68 -8.62 17.89
CA LYS A 175 -3.13 -9.95 18.34
C LYS A 175 -3.03 -11.01 17.25
N ILE A 176 -3.28 -10.65 15.99
CA ILE A 176 -3.12 -11.54 14.85
C ILE A 176 -1.64 -11.84 14.62
N LEU A 177 -0.79 -10.80 14.55
CA LEU A 177 0.64 -10.95 14.26
C LEU A 177 1.41 -11.67 15.37
N LYS A 178 0.99 -11.54 16.64
CA LYS A 178 1.56 -12.28 17.78
C LYS A 178 1.04 -13.71 17.93
N SER A 179 0.03 -14.10 17.15
CA SER A 179 -0.60 -15.40 17.30
C SER A 179 0.37 -16.53 16.96
N LYS A 180 0.44 -17.54 17.82
CA LYS A 180 1.25 -18.75 17.56
C LYS A 180 0.74 -19.57 16.37
N GLU A 181 -0.51 -19.35 15.98
CA GLU A 181 -1.16 -20.02 14.87
C GLU A 181 -0.96 -19.26 13.55
N LEU A 182 -0.25 -18.13 13.55
CA LEU A 182 -0.04 -17.31 12.37
C LEU A 182 0.65 -18.12 11.25
N LYS A 183 -0.03 -18.19 10.11
CA LYS A 183 0.49 -18.83 8.88
C LYS A 183 0.44 -17.83 7.73
N ILE A 184 1.61 -17.38 7.32
CA ILE A 184 1.83 -16.47 6.20
C ILE A 184 2.57 -17.20 5.07
N GLU A 185 2.44 -16.71 3.83
CA GLU A 185 3.18 -17.27 2.69
C GLU A 185 4.69 -16.99 2.81
N ASN A 186 5.03 -15.75 3.11
CA ASN A 186 6.40 -15.26 3.35
C ASN A 186 6.33 -13.87 4.02
N GLU A 187 7.44 -13.44 4.61
CA GLU A 187 7.55 -12.13 5.27
C GLU A 187 7.47 -10.97 4.26
N ASP A 188 7.92 -11.16 3.01
CA ASP A 188 7.82 -10.14 1.95
C ASP A 188 6.37 -9.71 1.69
N LYS A 189 5.47 -10.69 1.50
CA LYS A 189 4.03 -10.45 1.28
C LYS A 189 3.40 -9.79 2.49
N LEU A 190 3.78 -10.20 3.71
CA LEU A 190 3.31 -9.56 4.93
C LEU A 190 3.74 -8.09 5.00
N CYS A 191 5.01 -7.80 4.68
CA CYS A 191 5.52 -6.43 4.63
C CYS A 191 4.79 -5.55 3.63
N LEU A 192 4.61 -6.04 2.40
CA LEU A 192 3.90 -5.30 1.35
C LEU A 192 2.46 -5.00 1.77
N LEU A 193 1.77 -5.97 2.37
CA LEU A 193 0.43 -5.79 2.90
C LEU A 193 0.37 -4.76 4.05
N LEU A 194 1.36 -4.77 4.95
CA LEU A 194 1.47 -3.77 6.00
C LEU A 194 1.79 -2.37 5.43
N LEU A 195 2.61 -2.25 4.38
CA LEU A 195 2.83 -0.98 3.68
C LEU A 195 1.53 -0.44 3.09
N ASP A 196 0.75 -1.28 2.40
CA ASP A 196 -0.57 -0.89 1.86
C ASP A 196 -1.56 -0.49 2.94
N THR A 197 -1.49 -1.15 4.10
CA THR A 197 -2.27 -0.78 5.29
C THR A 197 -1.82 0.59 5.82
N CYS A 198 -0.52 0.83 5.94
CA CYS A 198 0.05 2.10 6.43
C CYS A 198 -0.23 3.29 5.50
N ARG A 199 -0.41 3.04 4.19
CA ARG A 199 -0.86 4.06 3.23
C ARG A 199 -2.26 4.58 3.54
N ARG A 200 -3.11 3.76 4.17
CA ARG A 200 -4.48 4.14 4.56
C ARG A 200 -4.53 4.66 6.00
N ASP A 201 -3.78 4.05 6.91
CA ASP A 201 -3.66 4.48 8.29
C ASP A 201 -2.23 4.35 8.78
N SER A 202 -1.57 5.49 8.91
CA SER A 202 -0.14 5.57 9.21
C SER A 202 0.19 5.29 10.68
N THR A 203 -0.82 5.23 11.57
CA THR A 203 -0.64 4.83 12.98
C THR A 203 -0.27 3.36 13.13
N LEU A 204 -0.46 2.56 12.08
CA LEU A 204 -0.20 1.13 12.05
C LEU A 204 1.26 0.78 11.70
N PHE A 205 2.13 1.79 11.49
CA PHE A 205 3.53 1.56 11.12
C PHE A 205 4.31 0.75 12.16
N ASP A 206 4.01 0.90 13.44
CA ASP A 206 4.71 0.15 14.50
C ASP A 206 4.44 -1.37 14.43
N LEU A 207 3.48 -1.83 13.61
CA LEU A 207 3.25 -3.26 13.36
C LEU A 207 4.45 -3.96 12.69
N PHE A 208 5.33 -3.21 12.01
CA PHE A 208 6.57 -3.76 11.46
C PHE A 208 7.49 -4.34 12.53
N SER A 209 7.33 -3.98 13.81
CA SER A 209 8.02 -4.62 14.94
C SER A 209 7.72 -6.11 15.11
N TYR A 210 6.59 -6.59 14.57
CA TYR A 210 6.15 -7.98 14.65
C TYR A 210 6.54 -8.83 13.44
N VAL A 211 7.14 -8.20 12.43
CA VAL A 211 7.61 -8.86 11.22
C VAL A 211 9.04 -9.35 11.43
N ASN A 212 9.36 -10.55 10.94
CA ASN A 212 10.73 -11.02 10.96
C ASN A 212 11.50 -10.46 9.74
N LEU A 213 11.88 -9.18 9.81
CA LEU A 213 12.57 -8.47 8.72
C LEU A 213 13.78 -9.25 8.16
N GLN A 214 14.47 -10.03 9.00
CA GLN A 214 15.60 -10.87 8.58
C GLN A 214 15.29 -11.87 7.44
N PHE A 215 14.03 -12.23 7.24
CA PHE A 215 13.60 -13.12 6.15
C PHE A 215 13.01 -12.36 4.96
N CYS A 216 13.04 -11.02 5.00
CA CYS A 216 12.62 -10.19 3.88
C CYS A 216 13.72 -10.11 2.82
N SER A 217 13.32 -10.00 1.56
CA SER A 217 14.22 -9.70 0.45
C SER A 217 14.73 -8.26 0.51
N SER A 218 15.89 -8.02 -0.11
CA SER A 218 16.46 -6.67 -0.19
C SER A 218 15.53 -5.67 -0.86
N GLU A 219 14.73 -6.12 -1.84
CA GLU A 219 13.74 -5.28 -2.53
C GLU A 219 12.67 -4.76 -1.55
N VAL A 220 12.18 -5.61 -0.65
CA VAL A 220 11.20 -5.23 0.39
C VAL A 220 11.80 -4.30 1.44
N TYR A 221 13.07 -4.49 1.80
CA TYR A 221 13.78 -3.53 2.66
C TYR A 221 13.83 -2.13 2.05
N ASP A 222 14.15 -2.04 0.75
CA ASP A 222 14.19 -0.76 0.05
C ASP A 222 12.79 -0.11 0.02
N TYR A 223 11.73 -0.89 -0.18
CA TYR A 223 10.35 -0.37 -0.12
C TYR A 223 9.99 0.17 1.27
N ILE A 224 10.32 -0.56 2.34
CA ILE A 224 10.07 -0.11 3.72
C ILE A 224 10.87 1.16 4.01
N TYR A 225 12.15 1.20 3.63
CA TYR A 225 13.01 2.36 3.83
C TYR A 225 12.49 3.58 3.08
N ASN A 226 12.19 3.45 1.79
CA ASN A 226 11.66 4.54 0.98
C ASN A 226 10.33 5.05 1.53
N PHE A 227 9.41 4.14 1.90
CA PHE A 227 8.16 4.52 2.54
C PHE A 227 8.38 5.27 3.87
N SER A 228 9.35 4.83 4.67
CA SER A 228 9.69 5.52 5.92
C SER A 228 10.25 6.92 5.67
N VAL A 229 11.13 7.10 4.68
CA VAL A 229 11.68 8.42 4.33
C VAL A 229 10.58 9.34 3.81
N GLU A 230 9.70 8.85 2.93
CA GLU A 230 8.59 9.61 2.38
C GLU A 230 7.60 10.10 3.45
N ASN A 231 7.44 9.33 4.53
CA ASN A 231 6.45 9.61 5.59
C ASN A 231 7.06 9.99 6.94
N SER A 232 8.38 10.27 6.99
CA SER A 232 9.09 10.68 8.21
C SER A 232 9.08 9.64 9.35
N TYR A 233 9.15 8.34 9.03
CA TYR A 233 9.19 7.21 9.98
C TYR A 233 10.58 6.62 10.21
N GLU A 234 11.66 7.32 9.83
CA GLU A 234 13.02 6.79 9.89
C GLU A 234 13.44 6.43 11.32
N SER A 235 12.99 7.21 12.32
CA SER A 235 13.24 6.94 13.73
C SER A 235 12.52 5.68 14.22
N SER A 236 11.27 5.45 13.79
CA SER A 236 10.50 4.25 14.13
C SER A 236 11.13 3.02 13.46
N LEU A 237 11.47 3.12 12.17
CA LEU A 237 12.15 2.05 11.44
C LEU A 237 13.51 1.70 12.06
N LEU A 238 14.31 2.71 12.45
CA LEU A 238 15.60 2.48 13.11
C LEU A 238 15.43 1.75 14.45
N THR A 239 14.37 2.08 15.20
CA THR A 239 14.04 1.40 16.46
C THR A 239 13.70 -0.06 16.21
N ILE A 240 12.79 -0.31 15.26
CA ILE A 240 12.39 -1.66 14.85
C ILE A 240 13.61 -2.49 14.41
N TYR A 241 14.46 -1.92 13.55
CA TYR A 241 15.66 -2.58 13.05
C TYR A 241 16.64 -2.95 14.17
N ASN A 242 16.88 -2.01 15.10
CA ASN A 242 17.74 -2.26 16.25
C ASN A 242 17.17 -3.37 17.16
N GLU A 243 15.85 -3.44 17.33
CA GLU A 243 15.20 -4.51 18.07
C GLU A 243 15.30 -5.87 17.36
N THR A 244 15.14 -5.90 16.04
CA THR A 244 15.34 -7.10 15.23
C THR A 244 16.77 -7.62 15.36
N LEU A 245 17.78 -6.74 15.25
CA LEU A 245 19.19 -7.10 15.40
C LEU A 245 19.52 -7.60 16.81
N LYS A 246 18.99 -6.97 17.86
CA LYS A 246 19.17 -7.45 19.25
C LYS A 246 18.62 -8.87 19.44
N HIS A 247 17.46 -9.17 18.86
CA HIS A 247 16.86 -10.52 18.90
C HIS A 247 17.65 -11.54 18.06
N TYR A 248 18.26 -11.11 16.97
CA TYR A 248 19.14 -11.96 16.15
C TYR A 248 20.39 -12.39 16.95
N HIS A 249 21.08 -11.44 17.57
CA HIS A 249 22.29 -11.73 18.33
C HIS A 249 22.04 -12.57 19.60
N SER A 250 20.87 -12.43 20.25
CA SER A 250 20.51 -13.24 21.41
C SER A 250 20.19 -14.70 21.04
N LYS A 251 19.52 -14.94 19.89
CA LYS A 251 19.29 -16.29 19.37
C LYS A 251 20.57 -16.96 18.83
N SER A 252 21.49 -16.18 18.26
CA SER A 252 22.74 -16.71 17.70
C SER A 252 23.76 -17.08 18.79
N ARG A 253 23.78 -16.39 19.94
CA ARG A 253 24.66 -16.73 21.10
C ARG A 253 24.41 -18.11 21.71
N ASN A 254 23.21 -18.68 21.55
CA ASN A 254 22.86 -19.98 22.12
C ASN A 254 23.24 -21.17 21.21
N LYS A 255 23.90 -20.94 20.06
CA LYS A 255 24.27 -21.99 19.09
C LYS A 255 25.76 -22.15 18.81
N PHE A 256 26.63 -21.37 19.45
CA PHE A 256 28.07 -21.51 19.29
C PHE A 256 28.73 -21.89 20.62
N GLU A 257 29.09 -23.17 20.78
CA GLU A 257 30.23 -23.51 21.62
C GLU A 257 31.48 -22.98 20.91
N ILE A 258 31.97 -21.85 21.36
CA ILE A 258 33.22 -21.28 20.88
C ILE A 258 34.34 -22.16 21.44
N SER A 259 35.04 -22.89 20.56
CA SER A 259 36.33 -23.46 20.93
C SER A 259 37.29 -22.31 21.17
N ASN A 260 37.92 -22.29 22.35
CA ASN A 260 38.87 -21.27 22.78
C ASN A 260 40.19 -21.37 21.99
N GLN A 261 40.17 -21.01 20.71
CA GLN A 261 41.38 -20.69 19.96
C GLN A 261 41.38 -19.19 19.65
N THR A 262 42.21 -18.50 20.42
CA THR A 262 42.52 -17.08 20.32
C THR A 262 43.09 -16.79 18.93
N ILE A 263 42.35 -16.07 18.08
CA ILE A 263 42.93 -15.37 16.93
C ILE A 263 43.01 -13.90 17.30
N THR A 264 44.17 -13.54 17.83
CA THR A 264 44.67 -12.17 17.92
C THR A 264 44.98 -11.67 16.51
N SER A 265 44.09 -10.88 15.92
CA SER A 265 44.43 -9.77 15.01
C SER A 265 43.14 -9.21 14.41
N PHE A 266 42.72 -8.06 14.92
CA PHE A 266 42.11 -6.93 14.20
C PHE A 266 41.59 -5.95 15.26
N GLU A 267 42.49 -5.44 16.10
CA GLU A 267 42.22 -4.20 16.82
C GLU A 267 42.77 -3.03 16.00
N LYS A 268 41.85 -2.09 15.72
CA LYS A 268 42.04 -0.63 15.72
C LYS A 268 42.90 0.01 14.61
N HIS A 269 42.19 0.52 13.61
CA HIS A 269 42.15 1.97 13.39
C HIS A 269 40.69 2.42 13.28
N LEU A 270 40.11 2.85 14.40
CA LEU A 270 38.86 3.62 14.41
C LEU A 270 39.15 4.98 13.79
N ILE A 271 38.70 5.18 12.55
CA ILE A 271 38.68 6.48 11.88
C ILE A 271 37.63 7.34 12.58
N ARG A 272 38.07 8.32 13.37
CA ARG A 272 37.22 9.43 13.83
C ARG A 272 37.18 10.47 12.71
N ASN A 273 36.30 10.31 11.73
CA ASN A 273 35.96 11.40 10.83
C ASN A 273 34.88 12.26 11.49
N GLN A 274 35.26 13.47 11.89
CA GLN A 274 34.36 14.54 12.26
C GLN A 274 33.50 14.89 11.04
N PHE A 275 32.18 14.71 11.13
CA PHE A 275 31.27 15.32 10.16
C PHE A 275 31.12 16.82 10.53
N GLN A 276 31.65 17.68 9.67
CA GLN A 276 31.31 19.10 9.63
C GLN A 276 29.93 19.23 8.96
N ILE A 277 28.97 19.78 9.69
CA ILE A 277 27.68 20.22 9.12
C ILE A 277 28.00 21.40 8.21
N SER A 278 27.80 21.25 6.90
CA SER A 278 27.71 22.39 5.99
C SER A 278 26.25 22.61 5.63
N ASN A 279 25.72 23.71 6.17
CA ASN A 279 24.45 24.28 5.77
C ASN A 279 24.58 24.78 4.33
N HIS A 280 24.03 24.03 3.38
CA HIS A 280 23.64 24.59 2.09
C HIS A 280 22.15 24.35 1.90
N SER A 281 21.42 25.45 2.07
CA SER A 281 20.06 25.65 1.59
C SER A 281 19.96 25.50 0.07
N PHE A 282 18.72 25.60 -0.44
CA PHE A 282 18.27 25.62 -1.83
C PHE A 282 17.85 24.24 -2.37
N SER A 283 16.73 24.07 -3.07
CA SER A 283 15.54 24.88 -3.33
C SER A 283 14.60 23.96 -4.13
N PHE A 284 13.31 24.01 -3.82
CA PHE A 284 12.22 23.32 -4.50
C PHE A 284 12.33 23.36 -6.03
N VAL A 285 12.18 22.19 -6.67
CA VAL A 285 11.58 22.09 -8.00
C VAL A 285 10.56 20.95 -7.97
N ASP A 286 9.34 21.37 -8.28
CA ASP A 286 8.04 20.70 -8.29
C ASP A 286 8.02 19.35 -9.06
N PRO A 287 7.54 18.23 -8.49
CA PRO A 287 7.12 17.07 -9.23
C PRO A 287 5.58 17.01 -9.33
N LYS A 288 4.91 18.15 -9.60
CA LYS A 288 3.57 18.10 -10.16
C LYS A 288 3.65 17.77 -11.64
N ILE A 289 2.91 16.73 -12.02
CA ILE A 289 2.59 16.26 -13.38
C ILE A 289 3.61 15.28 -13.98
N VAL A 290 3.53 13.99 -13.60
CA VAL A 290 3.20 12.88 -14.53
C VAL A 290 2.51 11.77 -13.72
N GLU A 291 1.26 12.00 -13.33
CA GLU A 291 0.35 10.91 -12.93
C GLU A 291 -0.10 10.20 -14.21
N LYS A 292 0.69 9.21 -14.65
CA LYS A 292 0.38 8.42 -15.83
C LYS A 292 0.89 7.00 -15.59
N VAL A 293 0.04 6.18 -14.98
CA VAL A 293 0.16 4.73 -14.75
C VAL A 293 1.46 4.14 -15.33
N SER A 294 2.55 4.25 -14.55
CA SER A 294 3.83 3.64 -14.89
C SER A 294 3.76 2.18 -14.44
N LYS A 295 3.51 1.27 -15.38
CA LYS A 295 3.67 -0.15 -15.09
C LYS A 295 5.16 -0.46 -15.05
N GLU A 296 5.71 -0.61 -13.86
CA GLU A 296 7.09 -1.04 -13.67
C GLU A 296 7.22 -2.49 -14.13
N ILE A 297 8.05 -2.71 -15.15
CA ILE A 297 8.42 -4.06 -15.61
C ILE A 297 9.88 -4.30 -15.28
N LYS A 298 10.16 -5.47 -14.69
CA LYS A 298 11.53 -5.90 -14.41
C LYS A 298 12.22 -6.24 -15.73
N MET A 299 12.93 -5.27 -16.30
CA MET A 299 13.79 -5.49 -17.46
C MET A 299 15.06 -6.22 -17.03
N GLU A 300 15.45 -7.28 -17.75
CA GLU A 300 16.77 -7.88 -17.55
C GLU A 300 17.80 -7.09 -18.34
N MET A 301 18.78 -6.51 -17.63
CA MET A 301 19.86 -5.74 -18.23
C MET A 301 21.11 -6.61 -18.43
N THR A 302 21.66 -6.56 -19.63
CA THR A 302 22.96 -7.18 -19.99
C THR A 302 23.85 -6.15 -20.66
N ALA A 303 25.17 -6.33 -20.61
CA ALA A 303 26.13 -5.44 -21.27
C ALA A 303 27.28 -6.21 -21.92
N SER A 304 28.02 -5.51 -22.78
CA SER A 304 29.23 -6.03 -23.42
C SER A 304 30.33 -6.40 -22.42
N SER A 305 30.46 -5.63 -21.35
CA SER A 305 31.44 -5.82 -20.27
C SER A 305 31.05 -5.00 -19.04
N LEU A 306 31.67 -5.28 -17.91
CA LEU A 306 31.49 -4.54 -16.66
C LEU A 306 32.87 -4.21 -16.08
N TYR A 307 33.28 -2.95 -16.14
CA TYR A 307 34.51 -2.50 -15.49
C TYR A 307 34.24 -2.07 -14.05
N GLY A 308 33.15 -1.33 -13.82
CA GLY A 308 32.81 -0.83 -12.50
C GLY A 308 31.33 -0.48 -12.34
N GLY A 309 30.86 -0.53 -11.09
CA GLY A 309 29.45 -0.38 -10.76
C GLY A 309 28.66 -1.69 -10.91
N ASN A 310 27.34 -1.59 -11.06
CA ASN A 310 26.45 -2.74 -11.24
C ASN A 310 25.38 -2.42 -12.30
N LEU A 311 25.06 -3.39 -13.16
CA LEU A 311 23.96 -3.28 -14.12
C LEU A 311 22.61 -3.00 -13.46
N SER A 312 22.39 -3.50 -12.24
CA SER A 312 21.20 -3.21 -11.44
C SER A 312 21.05 -1.73 -11.05
N ASN A 313 22.12 -0.94 -11.20
CA ASN A 313 22.07 0.49 -10.95
C ASN A 313 21.46 1.29 -12.12
N ILE A 314 21.35 0.68 -13.31
CA ILE A 314 20.66 1.32 -14.44
C ILE A 314 19.16 1.35 -14.09
N ASN A 315 18.54 2.52 -14.20
CA ASN A 315 17.14 2.79 -13.84
C ASN A 315 16.83 2.73 -12.33
N SER A 316 17.83 2.70 -11.44
CA SER A 316 17.56 2.85 -9.99
C SER A 316 17.21 4.28 -9.60
N TYR A 317 17.42 5.24 -10.51
CA TYR A 317 17.28 6.70 -10.31
C TYR A 317 18.08 7.29 -9.14
N SER A 318 18.86 6.47 -8.42
CA SER A 318 19.73 6.86 -7.32
C SER A 318 20.89 7.71 -7.81
N ASP A 319 21.22 8.75 -7.04
CA ASP A 319 22.38 9.59 -7.29
C ASP A 319 23.72 8.86 -7.03
N ASN A 320 23.70 7.76 -6.29
CA ASN A 320 24.89 6.93 -6.07
C ASN A 320 25.02 5.77 -7.08
N ALA A 321 24.08 5.68 -8.03
CA ALA A 321 24.09 4.69 -9.09
C ALA A 321 25.30 4.90 -10.02
N ASN A 322 26.11 3.86 -10.18
CA ASN A 322 27.21 3.88 -11.14
C ASN A 322 27.23 2.58 -11.94
N PHE A 323 27.47 2.70 -13.25
CA PHE A 323 27.68 1.60 -14.18
C PHE A 323 28.53 2.10 -15.34
N TYR A 324 29.58 1.38 -15.69
CA TYR A 324 30.34 1.60 -16.92
C TYR A 324 31.06 0.34 -17.40
N THR A 325 31.14 0.21 -18.72
CA THR A 325 31.79 -0.92 -19.41
C THR A 325 33.30 -0.80 -19.35
N ASN A 326 34.03 -1.78 -19.89
CA ASN A 326 35.45 -1.60 -20.21
C ASN A 326 35.61 -0.50 -21.28
N ASN A 327 36.84 0.02 -21.38
CA ASN A 327 37.24 0.97 -22.41
C ASN A 327 37.41 0.28 -23.77
N GLU A 328 36.32 -0.25 -24.31
CA GLU A 328 36.30 -1.04 -25.54
C GLU A 328 35.32 -0.44 -26.55
N PRO A 329 35.73 -0.30 -27.82
CA PRO A 329 34.88 0.27 -28.85
C PRO A 329 33.62 -0.58 -29.05
N ASN A 330 32.50 0.08 -29.39
CA ASN A 330 31.19 -0.56 -29.57
C ASN A 330 30.63 -1.24 -28.31
N SER A 331 30.99 -0.74 -27.12
CA SER A 331 30.36 -1.14 -25.86
C SER A 331 28.84 -0.90 -25.88
N TRP A 332 28.08 -1.82 -25.29
CA TRP A 332 26.61 -1.82 -25.37
C TRP A 332 25.93 -2.26 -24.08
N VAL A 333 24.67 -1.83 -23.92
CA VAL A 333 23.72 -2.30 -22.91
C VAL A 333 22.45 -2.77 -23.62
N LYS A 334 21.89 -3.90 -23.19
CA LYS A 334 20.64 -4.48 -23.70
C LYS A 334 19.65 -4.68 -22.56
N ALA A 335 18.43 -4.19 -22.77
CA ALA A 335 17.27 -4.37 -21.90
C ALA A 335 16.32 -5.40 -22.52
N ASP A 336 16.07 -6.52 -21.86
CA ASP A 336 15.09 -7.54 -22.23
C ASP A 336 13.82 -7.36 -21.39
N LEU A 337 12.65 -7.29 -22.02
CA LEU A 337 11.39 -6.97 -21.36
C LEU A 337 10.72 -8.16 -20.66
N LYS A 338 11.21 -9.40 -20.82
CA LYS A 338 10.74 -10.63 -20.16
C LYS A 338 9.21 -10.81 -20.07
N GLY A 339 8.63 -11.37 -21.13
CA GLY A 339 7.19 -11.66 -21.20
C GLY A 339 6.32 -10.45 -21.56
N TYR A 340 6.97 -9.36 -21.97
CA TYR A 340 6.31 -8.16 -22.46
C TYR A 340 6.87 -7.73 -23.80
N LYS A 341 6.03 -7.08 -24.60
CA LYS A 341 6.42 -6.38 -25.82
C LYS A 341 6.00 -4.92 -25.76
N LEU A 342 6.89 -4.03 -26.16
CA LEU A 342 6.71 -2.58 -26.11
C LEU A 342 6.69 -2.02 -27.53
N LYS A 343 5.68 -1.19 -27.82
CA LYS A 343 5.70 -0.26 -28.95
C LYS A 343 6.18 1.10 -28.45
N PRO A 344 7.47 1.46 -28.62
CA PRO A 344 8.04 2.66 -28.02
C PRO A 344 7.63 3.91 -28.79
N LYS A 345 7.36 4.99 -28.05
CA LYS A 345 7.17 6.36 -28.56
C LYS A 345 8.41 7.22 -28.33
N SER A 346 9.18 6.91 -27.30
CA SER A 346 10.44 7.58 -26.97
C SER A 346 11.28 6.71 -26.06
N TYR A 347 12.58 7.01 -26.00
CA TYR A 347 13.50 6.46 -25.01
C TYR A 347 14.10 7.59 -24.16
N ILE A 348 14.50 7.26 -22.95
CA ILE A 348 15.01 8.19 -21.94
C ILE A 348 16.41 7.72 -21.56
N LEU A 349 17.36 8.65 -21.59
CA LEU A 349 18.71 8.43 -21.10
C LEU A 349 19.03 9.45 -20.00
N ARG A 350 19.80 9.01 -19.00
CA ARG A 350 20.42 9.89 -18.00
C ARG A 350 21.93 9.72 -18.03
N SER A 351 22.63 10.84 -18.09
CA SER A 351 24.09 10.86 -17.98
C SER A 351 24.53 10.60 -16.53
N SER A 352 25.72 10.00 -16.36
CA SER A 352 26.16 9.50 -15.06
C SER A 352 26.46 10.56 -14.01
N TYR A 353 26.42 10.11 -12.76
CA TYR A 353 26.79 10.89 -11.59
C TYR A 353 28.31 10.86 -11.35
N GLY A 354 28.92 12.04 -11.29
CA GLY A 354 30.35 12.23 -10.95
C GLY A 354 31.20 12.70 -12.12
N PHE A 355 31.64 13.97 -12.02
CA PHE A 355 32.48 14.76 -12.94
C PHE A 355 32.00 14.81 -14.41
N SER A 356 32.37 15.87 -15.14
CA SER A 356 31.98 16.11 -16.54
C SER A 356 32.66 15.17 -17.56
N SER A 357 33.23 14.06 -17.09
CA SER A 357 34.01 13.11 -17.89
C SER A 357 33.20 11.89 -18.30
N ASN A 358 33.60 11.29 -19.43
CA ASN A 358 33.05 10.05 -19.99
C ASN A 358 31.54 10.09 -20.31
N LEU A 359 30.98 11.26 -20.61
CA LEU A 359 29.56 11.39 -20.98
C LEU A 359 29.35 10.83 -22.39
N LEU A 360 28.29 10.02 -22.56
CA LEU A 360 27.92 9.46 -23.85
C LEU A 360 27.72 10.58 -24.89
N ARG A 361 28.24 10.38 -26.11
CA ARG A 361 28.12 11.36 -27.22
C ARG A 361 27.43 10.80 -28.44
N ARG A 362 27.78 9.57 -28.84
CA ARG A 362 27.31 8.90 -30.06
C ARG A 362 26.80 7.52 -29.71
N TRP A 363 25.58 7.21 -30.12
CA TRP A 363 25.03 5.88 -29.92
C TRP A 363 24.05 5.47 -31.02
N LYS A 364 23.87 4.17 -31.14
CA LYS A 364 22.84 3.52 -31.95
C LYS A 364 21.89 2.78 -31.02
N LEU A 365 20.60 2.97 -31.21
CA LEU A 365 19.54 2.23 -30.54
C LEU A 365 18.94 1.20 -31.51
N GLU A 366 18.85 -0.04 -31.06
CA GLU A 366 18.30 -1.16 -31.81
C GLU A 366 17.14 -1.80 -31.02
N GLY A 367 16.08 -2.22 -31.71
CA GLY A 367 14.97 -2.97 -31.15
C GLY A 367 14.92 -4.39 -31.72
N THR A 368 14.72 -5.39 -30.86
CA THR A 368 14.57 -6.80 -31.25
C THR A 368 13.09 -7.19 -31.23
N LYS A 369 12.60 -7.75 -32.33
CA LYS A 369 11.24 -8.28 -32.49
C LYS A 369 11.12 -9.70 -31.93
N GLU A 370 9.89 -10.19 -31.83
CA GLU A 370 9.57 -11.53 -31.31
C GLU A 370 10.19 -12.66 -32.14
N ASP A 371 10.38 -12.45 -33.44
CA ASP A 371 11.06 -13.38 -34.36
C ASP A 371 12.60 -13.36 -34.25
N GLY A 372 13.14 -12.57 -33.31
CA GLY A 372 14.58 -12.40 -33.11
C GLY A 372 15.25 -11.40 -34.05
N THR A 373 14.52 -10.81 -35.00
CA THR A 373 15.09 -9.79 -35.90
C THR A 373 15.36 -8.49 -35.16
N SER A 374 16.53 -7.88 -35.40
CA SER A 374 16.91 -6.58 -34.84
C SER A 374 16.87 -5.49 -35.90
N ILE A 375 16.26 -4.36 -35.58
CA ILE A 375 16.22 -3.17 -36.44
C ILE A 375 16.77 -1.94 -35.71
N VAL A 376 17.41 -1.04 -36.46
CA VAL A 376 17.91 0.22 -35.92
C VAL A 376 16.75 1.20 -35.76
N LEU A 377 16.53 1.69 -34.54
CA LEU A 377 15.47 2.63 -34.18
C LEU A 377 15.95 4.08 -34.16
N ASP A 378 17.21 4.30 -33.78
CA ASP A 378 17.83 5.62 -33.77
C ASP A 378 19.36 5.51 -33.91
N ASN A 379 19.98 6.55 -34.45
CA ASN A 379 21.43 6.73 -34.47
C ASN A 379 21.73 8.21 -34.22
N LYS A 380 22.24 8.51 -33.03
CA LYS A 380 22.18 9.85 -32.46
C LYS A 380 23.54 10.37 -32.02
N TYR A 381 23.72 11.68 -32.20
CA TYR A 381 24.72 12.50 -31.52
C TYR A 381 24.01 13.44 -30.55
N TYR A 382 24.48 13.50 -29.31
CA TYR A 382 24.00 14.47 -28.33
C TYR A 382 25.09 14.78 -27.29
N GLU A 383 25.21 16.05 -26.92
CA GLU A 383 26.13 16.50 -25.90
C GLU A 383 25.45 16.61 -24.55
N PHE A 384 25.35 15.50 -23.82
CA PHE A 384 24.83 15.52 -22.45
C PHE A 384 25.61 16.49 -21.55
N GLN A 385 24.88 17.19 -20.69
CA GLN A 385 25.38 17.80 -19.47
C GLN A 385 25.42 16.75 -18.33
N PRO A 386 26.26 16.94 -17.30
CA PRO A 386 26.27 16.07 -16.13
C PRO A 386 24.88 15.99 -15.48
N ARG A 387 24.43 14.78 -15.13
CA ARG A 387 23.12 14.46 -14.54
C ARG A 387 21.90 14.81 -15.41
N GLU A 388 22.09 15.16 -16.67
CA GLU A 388 20.98 15.49 -17.56
C GLU A 388 20.15 14.23 -17.87
N ILE A 389 18.84 14.35 -17.71
CA ILE A 389 17.85 13.39 -18.19
C ILE A 389 17.29 13.93 -19.51
N LYS A 390 17.37 13.13 -20.56
CA LYS A 390 16.89 13.49 -21.89
C LYS A 390 16.00 12.42 -22.48
N GLU A 391 14.85 12.85 -22.96
CA GLU A 391 13.91 12.03 -23.74
C GLU A 391 14.13 12.26 -25.24
N PHE A 392 14.16 11.17 -26.00
CA PHE A 392 14.34 11.17 -27.45
C PHE A 392 13.14 10.50 -28.12
N PRO A 393 12.42 11.21 -29.01
CA PRO A 393 11.25 10.65 -29.69
C PRO A 393 11.67 9.56 -30.70
N LEU A 394 10.84 8.52 -30.81
CA LEU A 394 10.98 7.43 -31.76
C LEU A 394 9.78 7.37 -32.70
N GLN A 395 10.05 7.05 -33.96
CA GLN A 395 9.01 6.82 -34.97
C GLN A 395 9.04 5.35 -35.39
N THR A 396 8.21 4.54 -34.74
CA THR A 396 8.04 3.12 -35.09
C THR A 396 6.62 2.65 -34.83
N ASN A 397 6.17 1.72 -35.67
CA ASN A 397 4.86 1.09 -35.51
C ASN A 397 4.92 -0.32 -34.93
N ASP A 398 6.13 -0.86 -34.78
CA ASP A 398 6.39 -2.23 -34.37
C ASP A 398 6.42 -2.40 -32.84
N TYR A 399 6.29 -3.66 -32.42
CA TYR A 399 6.50 -4.10 -31.04
C TYR A 399 7.84 -4.81 -30.91
N PHE A 400 8.53 -4.57 -29.80
CA PHE A 400 9.84 -5.14 -29.50
C PHE A 400 9.84 -5.84 -28.14
N VAL A 401 10.61 -6.92 -28.04
CA VAL A 401 10.81 -7.71 -26.81
C VAL A 401 12.11 -7.35 -26.10
N ALA A 402 13.03 -6.66 -26.79
CA ALA A 402 14.27 -6.15 -26.19
C ALA A 402 14.77 -4.91 -26.94
N PHE A 403 15.58 -4.11 -26.26
CA PHE A 403 16.25 -2.94 -26.82
C PHE A 403 17.74 -2.98 -26.49
N LYS A 404 18.59 -2.54 -27.42
CA LYS A 404 20.03 -2.47 -27.23
C LYS A 404 20.55 -1.11 -27.65
N ILE A 405 21.27 -0.45 -26.74
CA ILE A 405 21.98 0.79 -27.01
C ILE A 405 23.47 0.50 -27.11
N THR A 406 24.11 0.98 -28.18
CA THR A 406 25.54 0.76 -28.46
C THR A 406 26.24 2.09 -28.66
N GLN A 407 27.34 2.34 -27.97
CA GLN A 407 28.17 3.52 -28.21
C GLN A 407 28.91 3.34 -29.54
N THR A 408 28.72 4.27 -30.47
CA THR A 408 29.26 4.18 -31.84
C THR A 408 30.46 5.10 -32.10
N GLY A 409 30.91 5.81 -31.07
CA GLY A 409 32.10 6.66 -31.12
C GLY A 409 32.56 7.05 -29.72
N LYS A 410 33.63 7.82 -29.62
CA LYS A 410 34.23 8.21 -28.34
C LYS A 410 33.28 9.09 -27.51
N ASN A 411 33.40 8.97 -26.18
CA ASN A 411 32.64 9.75 -25.20
C ASN A 411 33.27 11.16 -24.98
N SER A 412 32.76 11.94 -24.02
CA SER A 412 33.24 13.31 -23.77
C SER A 412 34.70 13.43 -23.33
N SER A 413 35.36 12.32 -23.00
CA SER A 413 36.77 12.26 -22.59
C SER A 413 37.65 11.49 -23.58
N ASP A 414 37.17 11.33 -24.82
CA ASP A 414 37.86 10.59 -25.88
C ASP A 414 38.15 9.11 -25.53
N GLN A 415 37.28 8.52 -24.71
CA GLN A 415 37.34 7.11 -24.30
C GLN A 415 36.14 6.32 -24.84
N ASP A 416 36.23 4.99 -24.81
CA ASP A 416 35.16 4.05 -25.18
C ASP A 416 34.36 3.53 -23.96
N TYR A 417 34.54 4.13 -22.78
CA TYR A 417 33.68 3.83 -21.63
C TYR A 417 32.23 4.19 -21.94
N PHE A 418 31.36 3.17 -22.01
CA PHE A 418 29.93 3.34 -22.09
C PHE A 418 29.38 3.57 -20.69
N ARG A 419 28.79 4.74 -20.46
CA ARG A 419 28.35 5.16 -19.12
C ARG A 419 27.01 5.90 -19.17
N ILE A 420 25.98 5.30 -18.57
CA ILE A 420 24.63 5.87 -18.38
C ILE A 420 24.06 5.36 -17.05
N THR A 421 23.11 6.10 -16.47
CA THR A 421 22.41 5.69 -15.24
C THR A 421 20.92 5.42 -15.45
N VAL A 422 20.34 5.91 -16.55
CA VAL A 422 18.97 5.58 -16.96
C VAL A 422 18.99 5.17 -18.43
N PHE A 423 18.27 4.09 -18.72
CA PHE A 423 17.91 3.58 -20.04
C PHE A 423 16.47 3.06 -19.98
N ASP A 424 15.52 3.93 -20.30
CA ASP A 424 14.08 3.67 -20.10
C ASP A 424 13.27 4.06 -21.33
N PHE A 425 11.98 3.69 -21.38
CA PHE A 425 11.12 3.88 -22.55
C PHE A 425 9.71 4.31 -22.18
N LYS A 426 9.12 5.18 -23.02
CA LYS A 426 7.68 5.45 -22.99
C LYS A 426 7.03 4.80 -24.21
N GLY A 427 5.90 4.14 -24.03
CA GLY A 427 5.23 3.46 -25.14
C GLY A 427 3.96 2.72 -24.74
N LYS A 428 3.45 1.91 -25.66
CA LYS A 428 2.33 0.99 -25.41
C LYS A 428 2.87 -0.40 -25.11
N LEU A 429 2.67 -0.87 -23.89
CA LEU A 429 3.14 -2.16 -23.40
C LEU A 429 2.04 -3.23 -23.50
N ILE A 430 2.39 -4.45 -23.90
CA ILE A 430 1.50 -5.62 -23.95
C ILE A 430 2.21 -6.81 -23.31
N LYS A 431 1.51 -7.54 -22.43
CA LYS A 431 1.96 -8.84 -21.92
C LYS A 431 1.59 -9.92 -22.92
N PHE A 432 2.49 -10.85 -23.23
CA PHE A 432 2.19 -11.99 -24.10
C PHE A 432 2.37 -13.31 -23.37
#